data_AF-A0AAW4KSF3-F1
#
_entry.id   AF-A0AAW4KSF3-F1
#
_cell.length_a   1.000
_cell.length_b   1.000
_cell.length_c   1.000
_cell.angle_alpha   90.00
_cell.angle_beta   90.00
_cell.angle_gamma   90.00
#
_symmetry.space_group_name_H-M   'P 1'
#
loop_
_entity.id
_entity.type
_entity.pdbx_description
1 polymer ?
#
loop_
_entity_poly.entity_id
_entity_poly.type
_entity_poly.pdbx_seq_one_letter_code
_entity_poly.pdbx_strand_id
1 'polypeptide(L)'
;MNLTLLKEFFAGFLRTRHIARHFRRLAMLETVTDASVSREVPPSLAQTLVAAANRSTVQLLGVLGSHAEGLNTQEADALRVQYGLNEVEHEQP
;
A
#
# COMPACT_ATOMS: atom_id res chain seq x y z
N MET A 1 13.10 34.71 -0.05
CA MET A 1 14.09 33.73 0.43
C MET A 1 14.38 32.76 -0.71
N ASN A 2 15.61 32.72 -1.23
CA ASN A 2 15.91 32.04 -2.49
C ASN A 2 16.22 30.55 -2.24
N LEU A 3 15.18 29.72 -2.26
CA LEU A 3 15.25 28.26 -2.05
C LEU A 3 16.21 27.56 -3.02
N THR A 4 16.47 28.14 -4.18
CA THR A 4 17.37 27.59 -5.20
C THR A 4 18.81 27.59 -4.72
N LEU A 5 19.27 28.70 -4.12
CA LEU A 5 20.62 28.81 -3.55
C LEU A 5 20.85 27.82 -2.39
N LEU A 6 19.85 27.63 -1.54
CA LEU A 6 19.90 26.66 -0.45
C LEU A 6 20.01 25.22 -0.97
N LYS A 7 19.26 24.88 -2.03
CA LYS A 7 19.30 23.55 -2.66
C LYS A 7 20.65 23.27 -3.31
N GLU A 8 21.24 24.25 -4.00
CA GLU A 8 22.55 24.10 -4.64
C GLU A 8 23.67 23.92 -3.61
N PHE A 9 23.65 24.71 -2.53
CA PHE A 9 24.60 24.55 -1.42
C PHE A 9 24.49 23.17 -0.76
N PHE A 10 23.25 22.73 -0.48
CA PHE A 10 22.99 21.41 0.11
C PHE A 10 23.42 20.26 -0.83
N ALA A 11 23.16 20.38 -2.13
CA ALA A 11 23.62 19.41 -3.12
C ALA A 11 25.16 19.34 -3.19
N GLY A 12 25.84 20.48 -3.10
CA GLY A 12 27.31 20.54 -3.01
C GLY A 12 27.84 19.84 -1.75
N PHE A 13 27.23 20.10 -0.60
CA PHE A 13 27.57 19.44 0.67
C PHE A 13 27.45 17.91 0.60
N LEU A 14 26.38 17.40 0.00
CA LEU A 14 26.17 15.95 -0.17
C LEU A 14 27.21 15.31 -1.10
N ARG A 15 27.63 16.02 -2.16
CA ARG A 15 28.63 15.55 -3.14
C ARG A 15 30.03 15.46 -2.53
N THR A 16 30.49 16.53 -1.86
CA THR A 16 31.87 16.61 -1.32
C THR A 16 32.13 15.58 -0.21
N ARG A 17 31.11 15.24 0.59
CA ARG A 17 31.27 14.29 1.70
C ARG A 17 30.92 12.84 1.35
N HIS A 18 30.65 12.54 0.08
CA HIS A 18 30.21 11.21 -0.38
C HIS A 18 29.05 10.61 0.44
N ILE A 19 28.22 11.44 1.07
CA ILE A 19 27.13 11.01 1.96
C ILE A 19 26.13 10.14 1.19
N ALA A 20 25.92 10.47 -0.10
CA ALA A 20 25.09 9.68 -1.01
C ALA A 20 25.52 8.20 -1.13
N ARG A 21 26.78 7.84 -0.82
CA ARG A 21 27.24 6.45 -0.81
C ARG A 21 26.58 5.61 0.29
N HIS A 22 26.25 6.21 1.43
CA HIS A 22 25.59 5.52 2.55
C HIS A 22 24.09 5.31 2.32
N PHE A 23 23.49 6.13 1.47
CA PHE A 23 22.09 5.98 1.02
C PHE A 23 21.98 5.22 -0.30
N ARG A 24 23.11 4.82 -0.90
CA ARG A 24 23.10 4.02 -2.11
C ARG A 24 22.69 2.61 -1.70
N ARG A 25 21.44 2.24 -1.99
CA ARG A 25 21.05 0.83 -2.05
C ARG A 25 21.92 0.18 -3.12
N LEU A 26 22.97 -0.52 -2.72
CA LEU A 26 23.60 -1.49 -3.58
C LEU A 26 22.55 -2.57 -3.81
N ALA A 27 22.14 -2.76 -5.07
CA ALA A 27 21.22 -3.83 -5.43
C ALA A 27 21.89 -5.16 -5.08
N MET A 28 21.43 -5.80 -4.01
CA MET A 28 21.77 -7.19 -3.71
C MET A 28 21.10 -8.05 -4.79
N LEU A 29 21.71 -9.16 -5.22
CA LEU A 29 21.09 -10.07 -6.21
C LEU A 29 19.70 -10.56 -5.75
N GLU A 30 19.47 -10.65 -4.44
CA GLU A 30 18.18 -10.99 -3.82
C GLU A 30 17.06 -9.98 -4.12
N THR A 31 17.41 -8.72 -4.44
CA THR A 31 16.40 -7.73 -4.85
C THR A 31 15.87 -7.95 -6.27
N VAL A 32 16.51 -8.79 -7.09
CA VAL A 32 16.09 -9.05 -8.48
C VAL A 32 14.95 -10.07 -8.55
N THR A 33 14.91 -11.02 -7.63
CA THR A 33 13.84 -12.03 -7.55
C THR A 33 12.55 -11.49 -6.93
N ASP A 34 12.65 -10.46 -6.08
CA ASP A 34 11.53 -9.87 -5.34
C ASP A 34 10.98 -8.58 -6.00
N ALA A 35 11.56 -8.15 -7.13
CA ALA A 35 11.24 -6.89 -7.81
C ALA A 35 9.98 -6.93 -8.70
N SER A 36 9.27 -8.06 -8.82
CA SER A 36 8.12 -8.15 -9.73
C SER A 36 6.82 -7.61 -9.14
N VAL A 37 6.77 -7.29 -7.84
CA VAL A 37 5.56 -6.74 -7.22
C VAL A 37 5.85 -5.34 -6.71
N SER A 38 5.30 -4.34 -7.40
CA SER A 38 5.26 -2.98 -6.88
C SER A 38 4.56 -3.01 -5.52
N ARG A 39 5.30 -2.75 -4.44
CA ARG A 39 4.76 -2.57 -3.08
C ARG A 39 4.13 -1.18 -2.89
N GLU A 40 4.06 -0.37 -3.95
CA GLU A 40 3.37 0.91 -3.88
C GLU A 40 1.86 0.67 -3.84
N VAL A 41 1.22 1.27 -2.84
CA VAL A 41 -0.24 1.26 -2.74
C VAL A 41 -0.81 1.90 -4.00
N PRO A 42 -1.69 1.20 -4.76
CA PRO A 42 -2.29 1.79 -5.93
C PRO A 42 -3.01 3.10 -5.56
N PRO A 43 -2.83 4.19 -6.31
CA PRO A 43 -3.49 5.46 -6.01
C PRO A 43 -5.03 5.33 -6.03
N SER A 44 -5.55 4.35 -6.77
CA SER A 44 -6.96 3.97 -6.75
C SER A 44 -7.42 3.48 -5.38
N LEU A 45 -6.59 2.75 -4.62
CA LEU A 45 -6.96 2.25 -3.29
C LEU A 45 -7.20 3.40 -2.32
N ALA A 46 -6.30 4.39 -2.29
CA ALA A 46 -6.45 5.56 -1.43
C ALA A 46 -7.75 6.33 -1.76
N GLN A 47 -8.06 6.52 -3.05
CA GLN A 47 -9.29 7.17 -3.48
C GLN A 47 -10.53 6.36 -3.09
N THR A 48 -10.51 5.04 -3.26
CA THR A 48 -11.61 4.15 -2.84
C THR A 48 -11.85 4.22 -1.34
N LEU A 49 -10.79 4.21 -0.52
CA LEU A 49 -10.90 4.31 0.93
C LEU A 49 -11.45 5.66 1.39
N VAL A 50 -10.97 6.76 0.80
CA VAL A 50 -11.51 8.10 1.09
C VAL A 50 -12.98 8.20 0.69
N ALA A 51 -13.35 7.68 -0.48
CA ALA A 51 -14.75 7.65 -0.91
C ALA A 51 -15.62 6.82 0.03
N ALA A 52 -15.13 5.65 0.49
CA ALA A 52 -15.83 4.81 1.45
C ALA A 52 -16.02 5.50 2.81
N ALA A 53 -14.98 6.18 3.32
CA ALA A 53 -15.02 6.88 4.60
C ALA A 53 -16.03 8.05 4.64
N ASN A 54 -16.33 8.64 3.48
CA ASN A 54 -17.29 9.75 3.36
C ASN A 54 -18.73 9.29 3.04
N ARG A 55 -18.98 7.99 2.86
CA ARG A 55 -20.34 7.46 2.62
C ARG A 55 -21.13 7.31 3.91
N SER A 56 -22.45 7.38 3.80
CA SER A 56 -23.31 6.94 4.90
C SER A 56 -23.21 5.42 5.08
N THR A 57 -23.51 4.93 6.29
CA THR A 57 -23.47 3.49 6.61
C THR A 57 -24.31 2.66 5.64
N VAL A 58 -25.52 3.11 5.30
CA VAL A 58 -26.41 2.41 4.36
C VAL A 58 -25.80 2.33 2.96
N GLN A 59 -25.19 3.42 2.48
CA GLN A 59 -24.52 3.44 1.17
C GLN A 59 -23.30 2.55 1.15
N LEU A 60 -22.52 2.54 2.23
CA LEU A 60 -21.32 1.71 2.35
C LEU A 60 -21.69 0.22 2.33
N LEU A 61 -22.67 -0.18 3.14
CA LEU A 61 -23.17 -1.55 3.21
C LEU A 61 -23.72 -2.01 1.85
N GLY A 62 -24.50 -1.18 1.17
CA GLY A 62 -25.02 -1.50 -0.17
C GLY A 62 -23.91 -1.72 -1.21
N VAL A 63 -22.81 -0.95 -1.16
CA VAL A 63 -21.68 -1.15 -2.06
C VAL A 63 -20.86 -2.39 -1.70
N LEU A 64 -20.75 -2.72 -0.41
CA LEU A 64 -20.05 -3.92 0.06
C LEU A 64 -20.89 -5.20 -0.09
N GLY A 65 -22.16 -5.09 -0.51
CA GLY A 65 -23.07 -6.24 -0.54
C GLY A 65 -23.32 -6.83 0.85
N SER A 66 -23.33 -5.97 1.88
CA SER A 66 -23.51 -6.36 3.28
C SER A 66 -24.77 -5.71 3.85
N HIS A 67 -25.14 -6.13 5.06
CA HIS A 67 -26.35 -5.71 5.74
C HIS A 67 -26.04 -5.21 7.14
N ALA A 68 -26.93 -4.37 7.70
CA ALA A 68 -26.74 -3.81 9.04
C ALA A 68 -26.74 -4.89 10.14
N GLU A 69 -27.51 -5.96 9.93
CA GLU A 69 -27.60 -7.13 10.84
C GLU A 69 -26.47 -8.15 10.61
N GLY A 70 -25.58 -7.89 9.64
CA GLY A 70 -24.56 -8.81 9.20
C GLY A 70 -25.02 -9.77 8.09
N LEU A 71 -24.08 -10.57 7.60
CA LEU A 71 -24.34 -11.59 6.60
C LEU A 71 -24.96 -12.83 7.25
N ASN A 72 -25.89 -13.47 6.55
CA ASN A 72 -26.35 -14.79 6.96
C ASN A 72 -25.31 -15.87 6.59
N THR A 73 -25.49 -17.08 7.13
CA THR A 73 -24.57 -18.20 6.89
C THR A 73 -24.43 -18.57 5.42
N GLN A 74 -25.53 -18.56 4.65
CA GLN A 74 -25.50 -18.90 3.23
C GLN A 74 -24.73 -17.86 2.42
N GLU A 75 -24.92 -16.57 2.71
CA GLU A 75 -24.17 -15.47 2.09
C GLU A 75 -22.68 -15.56 2.42
N ALA A 76 -22.34 -15.78 3.70
CA ALA A 76 -20.96 -15.91 4.15
C ALA A 76 -20.26 -17.12 3.51
N ASP A 77 -20.95 -18.25 3.38
CA ASP A 77 -20.41 -19.45 2.74
C ASP A 77 -20.19 -19.24 1.23
N ALA A 78 -21.13 -18.58 0.55
CA ALA A 78 -20.97 -18.22 -0.87
C ALA A 78 -19.75 -17.31 -1.09
N LEU A 79 -19.56 -16.31 -0.25
CA LEU A 79 -18.39 -15.42 -0.31
C LEU A 79 -17.09 -16.16 0.01
N ARG A 80 -17.10 -17.11 0.95
CA ARG A 80 -15.91 -17.93 1.27
C ARG A 80 -15.51 -18.82 0.10
N VAL A 81 -16.46 -19.36 -0.65
CA VAL A 81 -16.16 -20.10 -1.89
C VAL A 81 -15.55 -19.18 -2.95
N GLN A 82 -16.04 -17.94 -3.05
CA GLN A 82 -15.56 -16.97 -4.04
C GLN A 82 -14.16 -16.42 -3.73
N TYR A 83 -13.90 -16.07 -2.47
CA TYR A 83 -12.70 -15.31 -2.07
C TYR A 83 -11.68 -16.12 -1.27
N GLY A 84 -12.04 -17.30 -0.78
CA GLY A 84 -11.21 -18.10 0.11
C GLY A 84 -11.24 -17.63 1.57
N LEU A 85 -10.32 -18.17 2.36
CA LEU A 85 -10.13 -17.76 3.75
C LEU A 85 -9.35 -16.44 3.81
N ASN A 86 -9.72 -15.56 4.75
CA ASN A 86 -8.98 -14.33 5.03
C ASN A 86 -7.78 -14.62 5.93
N GLU A 87 -6.85 -15.43 5.43
CA GLU A 87 -5.62 -15.80 6.11
C GLU A 87 -4.42 -15.41 5.24
N VAL A 88 -3.35 -14.96 5.87
CA VAL A 88 -2.07 -14.73 5.19
C VAL A 88 -1.27 -16.02 5.22
N GLU A 89 -0.52 -16.31 4.15
CA GLU A 89 0.36 -17.46 4.13
C GLU A 89 1.41 -17.33 5.24
N HIS A 90 1.55 -18.39 6.04
CA HIS A 90 2.60 -18.50 7.04
C HIS A 90 3.76 -19.31 6.45
N GLU A 91 4.98 -18.80 6.59
CA GLU A 91 6.17 -19.55 6.23
C GLU A 91 6.26 -20.84 7.07
N GLN A 92 6.77 -21.91 6.44
CA GLN A 92 7.06 -23.15 7.17
C GLN A 92 8.13 -22.87 8.24
N PRO A 93 8.02 -23.47 9.43
CA PRO A 93 8.93 -23.23 10.54
C PRO A 93 10.37 -23.67 10.24
#